data_AF-A0A938II68-F1
#
_entry.id   AF-A0A938II68-F1
#
_cell.length_a   1.000
_cell.length_b   1.000
_cell.length_c   1.000
_cell.angle_alpha   90.00
_cell.angle_beta   90.00
_cell.angle_gamma   90.00
#
_symmetry.space_group_name_H-M   'P 1'
#
loop_
_entity.id
_entity.type
_entity.pdbx_description
1 polymer ?
#
loop_
_entity_poly.entity_id
_entity_poly.type
_entity_poly.pdbx_seq_one_letter_code
_entity_poly.pdbx_strand_id
1 'polypeptide(L)'
;MDAPATPARRWILIAVCAATLLAQPGCTWPRFGGPGTAPYQQYQATLHDPYPDSDLGPEVVGGRPREFQKPLAEPVRSRWLRDSWWSRL
;
A
#
# COMPACT_ATOMS: atom_id res chain seq x y z
N MET A 1 -5.93 1.01 -46.20
CA MET A 1 -5.28 2.34 -46.27
C MET A 1 -5.75 3.09 -45.03
N ASP A 2 -4.97 3.03 -43.95
CA ASP A 2 -5.36 3.66 -42.68
C ASP A 2 -5.07 5.16 -42.75
N ALA A 3 -6.11 5.97 -42.54
CA ALA A 3 -5.98 7.42 -42.53
C ALA A 3 -5.01 7.86 -41.41
N PRO A 4 -4.11 8.84 -41.67
CA PRO A 4 -3.19 9.33 -40.65
C PRO A 4 -3.98 9.93 -39.49
N ALA A 5 -3.74 9.43 -38.27
CA ALA A 5 -4.35 9.97 -37.06
C ALA A 5 -4.03 11.48 -36.96
N THR A 6 -5.08 12.29 -36.79
CA THR A 6 -4.92 13.73 -36.59
C THR A 6 -4.02 14.01 -35.38
N PRO A 7 -3.20 15.07 -35.41
CA PRO A 7 -2.22 15.35 -34.34
C PRO A 7 -2.89 15.43 -32.96
N ALA A 8 -4.12 15.95 -32.88
CA ALA A 8 -4.91 15.99 -31.66
C ALA A 8 -5.19 14.60 -31.06
N ARG A 9 -5.52 13.60 -31.89
CA ARG A 9 -5.77 12.22 -31.43
C ARG A 9 -4.51 11.59 -30.83
N ARG A 10 -3.33 11.88 -31.41
CA ARG A 10 -2.05 11.40 -30.86
C ARG A 10 -1.76 12.00 -29.48
N TRP A 11 -1.96 13.31 -29.31
CA TRP A 11 -1.75 13.96 -28.01
C TRP A 11 -2.73 13.50 -26.92
N ILE A 12 -4.00 13.29 -27.29
CA ILE A 12 -4.99 12.73 -26.36
C ILE A 12 -4.57 11.33 -25.90
N LEU A 13 -4.13 10.46 -26.81
CA LEU A 13 -3.68 9.11 -26.46
C LEU A 13 -2.42 9.14 -25.56
N ILE A 14 -1.47 10.04 -25.83
CA ILE A 14 -0.28 10.23 -24.99
C ILE A 14 -0.69 10.70 -23.59
N ALA A 15 -1.60 11.68 -23.49
CA ALA A 15 -2.06 12.19 -22.20
C ALA A 15 -2.79 11.12 -21.38
N VAL A 16 -3.63 10.29 -22.02
CA VAL A 16 -4.32 9.17 -21.37
C VAL A 16 -3.31 8.12 -20.88
N CYS A 17 -2.36 7.70 -21.72
CA CYS A 17 -1.32 6.75 -21.30
C CYS A 17 -0.44 7.30 -20.17
N ALA A 18 -0.09 8.59 -20.19
CA ALA A 18 0.68 9.21 -19.13
C ALA A 18 -0.10 9.25 -17.81
N ALA A 19 -1.40 9.57 -17.87
CA ALA A 19 -2.26 9.61 -16.69
C ALA A 19 -2.44 8.23 -16.04
N THR A 20 -2.58 7.16 -16.82
CA THR A 20 -2.72 5.80 -16.28
C THR A 20 -1.42 5.25 -15.68
N LEU A 21 -0.26 5.64 -16.22
CA LEU A 21 1.04 5.28 -15.66
C LEU A 21 1.34 5.99 -14.34
N LEU A 22 0.89 7.24 -14.18
CA LEU A 22 1.07 8.01 -12.94
C LEU A 22 0.10 7.58 -11.81
N ALA A 23 -0.99 6.90 -12.15
CA ALA A 23 -2.02 6.50 -11.20
C ALA A 23 -1.76 5.15 -10.50
N GLN A 24 -0.53 4.65 -10.47
CA GLN A 24 -0.26 3.35 -9.83
C GLN A 24 -0.54 3.39 -8.31
N PRO A 25 -1.49 2.57 -7.81
CA PRO A 25 -1.73 2.42 -6.38
C PRO A 25 -0.60 1.56 -5.80
N GLY A 26 0.51 2.19 -5.40
CA GLY A 26 1.64 1.44 -4.85
C GLY A 26 2.83 2.30 -4.45
N CYS A 27 3.00 3.48 -5.06
CA CYS A 27 3.97 4.45 -4.56
C CYS A 27 3.39 5.18 -3.34
N THR A 28 3.72 4.68 -2.15
CA THR A 28 3.55 5.47 -0.93
C THR A 28 4.60 6.57 -0.94
N TRP A 29 4.18 7.81 -0.68
CA TRP A 29 5.11 8.94 -0.68
C TRP A 29 6.18 8.72 0.39
N PRO A 30 7.48 8.71 0.04
CA PRO A 30 8.53 8.48 1.02
C PRO A 30 8.49 9.57 2.07
N ARG A 31 8.40 9.16 3.34
CA ARG A 31 8.31 10.11 4.45
C ARG A 31 9.71 10.67 4.71
N PHE A 32 9.98 11.88 4.21
CA PHE A 32 11.28 12.55 4.33
C PHE A 32 11.70 12.87 5.79
N GLY A 33 10.83 12.64 6.78
CA GLY A 33 11.11 12.79 8.22
C GLY A 33 11.47 11.49 8.95
N GLY A 34 11.79 10.42 8.22
CA GLY A 34 12.08 9.11 8.80
C GLY A 34 10.83 8.22 8.97
N PRO A 35 11.00 7.02 9.54
CA PRO A 35 9.99 5.95 9.51
C PRO A 35 8.75 6.21 10.38
N GLY A 36 8.66 7.35 11.09
CA GLY A 36 7.56 7.67 12.00
C GLY A 36 7.72 7.02 13.38
N THR A 37 6.66 7.10 14.20
CA THR A 37 6.67 6.54 15.57
C THR A 37 6.68 5.02 15.56
N ALA A 38 7.20 4.37 16.61
CA ALA A 38 7.24 2.90 16.69
C ALA A 38 5.86 2.23 16.49
N PRO A 39 4.74 2.75 17.06
CA PRO A 39 3.41 2.20 16.78
C PRO A 39 2.99 2.33 15.31
N TYR A 40 3.37 3.42 14.64
CA TYR A 40 3.10 3.61 13.22
C TYR A 40 3.87 2.58 12.38
N GLN A 41 5.12 2.32 12.74
CA GLN A 41 5.95 1.30 12.07
C GLN A 41 5.37 -0.10 12.26
N GLN A 42 4.97 -0.47 13.48
CA GLN A 42 4.30 -1.76 13.75
C GLN A 42 3.00 -1.93 12.97
N TYR A 43 2.21 -0.85 12.87
CA TYR A 43 0.97 -0.85 12.08
C TYR A 43 1.24 -1.06 10.58
N GLN A 44 2.18 -0.32 10.00
CA GLN A 44 2.57 -0.49 8.59
C GLN A 44 3.19 -1.86 8.33
N ALA A 45 4.02 -2.34 9.25
CA ALA A 45 4.61 -3.67 9.19
C ALA A 45 3.54 -4.75 9.16
N THR A 46 2.44 -4.61 9.91
CA THR A 46 1.35 -5.60 9.93
C THR A 46 0.57 -5.65 8.60
N LEU A 47 0.41 -4.52 7.90
CA LEU A 47 -0.33 -4.45 6.62
C LEU A 47 0.48 -4.98 5.44
N HIS A 48 1.79 -4.76 5.46
CA HIS A 48 2.71 -5.14 4.39
C HIS A 48 3.61 -6.30 4.79
N ASP A 49 3.21 -7.06 5.82
CA ASP A 49 4.02 -8.13 6.40
C ASP A 49 4.17 -9.29 5.41
N PRO A 50 5.39 -9.71 5.05
CA PRO A 50 5.58 -10.99 4.35
C PRO A 50 5.37 -12.21 5.27
N TYR A 51 5.34 -12.03 6.60
CA TYR A 51 5.17 -13.14 7.53
C TYR A 51 3.71 -13.60 7.66
N PRO A 52 3.47 -14.91 7.76
CA PRO A 52 2.13 -15.47 7.89
C PRO A 52 1.46 -15.01 9.18
N ASP A 53 0.13 -14.94 9.15
CA ASP A 53 -0.65 -14.55 10.30
C ASP A 53 -0.62 -15.64 11.39
N SER A 54 -0.49 -15.26 12.65
CA SER A 54 -0.42 -16.20 13.77
C SER A 54 -1.73 -16.98 13.97
N ASP A 55 -2.85 -16.41 13.49
CA ASP A 55 -4.18 -16.99 13.65
C ASP A 55 -4.54 -17.99 12.55
N LEU A 56 -3.74 -18.03 11.47
CA LEU A 56 -4.01 -18.85 10.27
C LEU A 56 -3.17 -20.13 10.22
N GLY A 57 -2.28 -20.36 11.17
CA GLY A 57 -1.39 -21.52 11.17
C GLY A 57 -0.62 -21.71 12.48
N PRO A 58 0.32 -22.66 12.52
CA PRO A 58 1.18 -22.87 13.67
C PRO A 58 2.03 -21.62 13.95
N GLU A 59 2.24 -21.30 15.24
CA GLU A 59 3.03 -20.15 15.64
C GLU A 59 4.48 -20.27 15.14
N VAL A 60 4.93 -19.28 14.36
CA VAL A 60 6.32 -19.20 13.86
C VAL A 60 7.15 -18.34 14.81
N VAL A 61 7.79 -18.98 15.78
CA VAL A 61 8.63 -18.30 16.78
C VAL A 61 9.98 -17.94 16.17
N GLY A 62 10.42 -16.68 16.35
CA GLY A 62 11.74 -16.20 15.92
C GLY A 62 11.86 -15.79 14.45
N GLY A 63 10.80 -15.94 13.64
CA GLY A 63 10.80 -15.48 12.25
C GLY A 63 10.75 -13.96 12.10
N ARG A 64 10.16 -13.26 13.08
CA ARG A 64 9.99 -11.79 13.07
C ARG A 64 11.03 -11.10 13.96
N PRO A 65 11.38 -9.83 13.67
CA PRO A 65 12.20 -9.02 14.57
C PRO A 65 11.57 -8.91 15.98
N ARG A 66 12.41 -8.69 16.99
CA ARG A 66 12.02 -8.75 18.42
C ARG A 66 10.77 -7.95 18.75
N GLU A 67 10.71 -6.70 18.29
CA GLU A 67 9.61 -5.79 18.63
C GLU A 67 8.38 -5.94 17.71
N PHE A 68 8.39 -6.94 16.84
CA PHE A 68 7.34 -7.26 15.86
C PHE A 68 6.86 -8.71 15.97
N GLN A 69 7.36 -9.47 16.95
CA GLN A 69 6.94 -10.86 17.18
C GLN A 69 5.44 -10.97 17.46
N LYS A 70 4.88 -10.03 18.22
CA LYS A 70 3.44 -9.97 18.47
C LYS A 70 2.79 -8.97 17.52
N PRO A 71 1.87 -9.43 16.64
CA PRO A 71 1.11 -8.52 15.79
C PRO A 71 0.16 -7.67 16.64
N LEU A 72 -0.34 -6.59 16.04
CA LEU A 72 -1.42 -5.81 16.65
C LEU A 72 -2.67 -6.69 16.87
N ALA A 73 -3.44 -6.40 17.92
CA ALA A 73 -4.68 -7.09 18.19
C ALA A 73 -5.64 -7.01 16.99
N GLU A 74 -6.36 -8.10 16.72
CA GLU A 74 -7.27 -8.23 15.58
C GLU A 74 -8.23 -7.01 15.42
N PRO A 75 -8.84 -6.46 16.49
CA PRO A 75 -9.75 -5.32 16.35
C PRO A 75 -9.10 -4.03 15.85
N VAL A 76 -7.78 -3.92 15.93
CA VAL A 76 -7.01 -2.78 15.40
C VAL A 76 -6.64 -3.05 13.95
N ARG A 77 -6.27 -4.30 13.61
CA ARG A 77 -5.93 -4.69 12.24
C ARG A 77 -7.12 -4.61 11.29
N SER A 78 -8.30 -5.06 11.74
CA SER A 78 -9.50 -5.08 10.89
C SER A 78 -10.04 -3.69 10.53
N ARG A 79 -9.61 -2.63 11.24
CA ARG A 79 -10.04 -1.25 10.96
C ARG A 79 -9.26 -0.55 9.87
N TRP A 80 -8.23 -1.15 9.28
CA TRP A 80 -7.34 -0.44 8.36
C TRP A 80 -8.08 0.27 7.21
N LEU A 81 -9.06 -0.40 6.61
CA LEU A 81 -9.86 0.15 5.52
C LEU A 81 -10.85 1.20 6.05
N ARG A 82 -11.38 0.99 7.25
CA ARG A 82 -12.37 1.83 7.94
C ARG A 82 -11.80 3.12 8.51
N ASP A 83 -10.48 3.16 8.72
CA ASP A 83 -9.78 4.35 9.21
C ASP A 83 -9.07 5.10 8.07
N SER A 84 -9.19 4.60 6.82
CA SER A 84 -8.59 5.20 5.63
C SER A 84 -9.26 6.52 5.25
N TRP A 85 -8.53 7.38 4.54
CA TRP A 85 -9.08 8.65 4.05
C TRP A 85 -10.37 8.46 3.22
N TRP A 86 -10.42 7.39 2.41
CA TRP A 86 -11.59 7.05 1.58
C TRP A 86 -12.84 6.70 2.37
N SER A 87 -12.69 6.16 3.58
CA SER A 87 -13.83 5.82 4.45
C SER A 87 -14.42 7.02 5.19
N ARG A 88 -13.78 8.19 5.12
CA ARG A 88 -14.20 9.45 5.76
C ARG A 88 -14.78 10.47 4.79
N LEU A 89 -14.76 10.15 3.49
CA LEU A 89 -15.43 10.89 2.42
C LEU A 89 -16.86 10.38 2.26
#